data_AF-A0A1X0S840-F1
#
_entry.id   AF-A0A1X0S840-F1
#
_cell.length_a   1.000
_cell.length_b   1.000
_cell.length_c   1.000
_cell.angle_alpha   90.00
_cell.angle_beta   90.00
_cell.angle_gamma   90.00
#
_symmetry.space_group_name_H-M   'P 1'
#
loop_
_entity.id
_entity.type
_entity.pdbx_description
1 polymer ?
#
loop_
_entity_poly.entity_id
_entity_poly.type
_entity_poly.pdbx_seq_one_letter_code
_entity_poly.pdbx_strand_id
1 'polypeptide(L)' 'NCAYYGCDLVDVVDKETMSKQFIFTIGNVVEGLPYEDNTFDFIHMWLLALSLREKERPLAIKKAVRVIKPGGCL' A
#
# COMPACT_ATOMS: atom_id res chain seq x y z
N ASN A 1 4.58 6.54 -18.53
CA ASN A 1 3.48 7.16 -17.76
C ASN A 1 3.19 6.23 -16.61
N CYS A 2 3.40 6.64 -15.36
CA CYS A 2 3.24 5.78 -14.17
C CYS A 2 2.02 6.22 -13.38
N ALA A 3 1.29 5.27 -12.80
CA ALA A 3 0.21 5.54 -11.85
C ALA A 3 0.71 5.19 -10.44
N TYR A 4 0.42 6.07 -9.48
CA TYR A 4 0.85 5.92 -8.10
C TYR A 4 -0.36 5.72 -7.20
N TYR A 5 -0.25 4.76 -6.28
CA TYR A 5 -1.33 4.42 -5.38
C TYR A 5 -0.85 4.57 -3.94
N GLY A 6 -1.61 5.30 -3.14
CA GLY A 6 -1.41 5.43 -1.70
C GLY A 6 -2.57 4.80 -0.94
N CYS A 7 -2.26 4.18 0.19
CA CYS A 7 -3.25 3.63 1.10
C CYS A 7 -2.84 3.91 2.54
N ASP A 8 -3.73 4.48 3.33
CA ASP A 8 -3.54 4.68 4.77
C ASP A 8 -4.88 4.53 5.51
N LEU A 9 -4.83 4.28 6.81
CA LEU A 9 -6.01 4.20 7.67
C LEU A 9 -6.70 5.57 7.83
N VAL A 10 -5.95 6.65 7.65
CA VAL A 10 -6.43 8.03 7.83
C VAL A 10 -6.20 8.84 6.55
N ASP A 11 -7.05 9.83 6.28
CA ASP A 11 -6.83 10.78 5.18
C ASP A 11 -5.65 11.71 5.55
N VAL A 12 -4.47 11.38 5.03
CA VAL A 12 -3.20 12.09 5.29
C VAL A 12 -2.74 12.93 4.10
N VAL A 13 -3.51 12.92 3.00
CA VAL A 13 -3.08 13.53 1.74
C VAL A 13 -3.74 14.89 1.55
N ASP A 14 -2.92 15.85 1.13
CA ASP A 14 -3.42 17.14 0.71
C ASP A 14 -3.86 17.07 -0.77
N LYS A 15 -5.18 17.06 -0.96
CA LYS A 15 -5.80 16.90 -2.28
C LYS A 15 -5.49 18.05 -3.24
N GLU A 16 -5.06 19.21 -2.74
CA GLU A 16 -4.69 20.35 -3.57
C GLU A 16 -3.29 20.21 -4.17
N THR A 17 -2.39 19.50 -3.48
CA THR A 17 -0.99 19.35 -3.90
C THR A 17 -0.69 18.01 -4.57
N MET A 18 -1.57 17.02 -4.47
CA MET A 18 -1.35 15.72 -5.10
C MET A 18 -1.42 15.77 -6.63
N SER A 19 -0.50 15.05 -7.27
CA SER A 19 -0.50 14.83 -8.73
C SER A 19 -1.77 14.10 -9.17
N LYS A 20 -2.30 14.44 -10.36
CA LYS A 20 -3.43 13.73 -10.99
C LYS A 20 -3.17 12.24 -11.25
N GLN A 21 -1.90 11.82 -11.23
CA GLN A 21 -1.48 10.42 -11.41
C GLN A 21 -1.48 9.63 -10.09
N PHE A 22 -1.76 10.29 -8.97
CA PHE A 22 -1.81 9.69 -7.64
C PHE A 22 -3.26 9.41 -7.22
N ILE A 23 -3.51 8.18 -6.82
CA ILE A 23 -4.81 7.70 -6.36
C ILE A 23 -4.66 7.30 -4.90
N PHE A 24 -5.38 7.98 -4.02
CA PHE A 24 -5.39 7.67 -2.59
C PHE A 24 -6.65 6.91 -2.20
N THR A 25 -6.48 5.85 -1.41
CA THR A 25 -7.58 5.08 -0.84
C THR A 25 -7.42 5.01 0.67
N ILE A 26 -8.51 5.22 1.41
CA ILE A 26 -8.52 4.94 2.85
C ILE A 26 -8.71 3.43 3.03
N GLY A 27 -7.79 2.78 3.73
CA GLY A 27 -7.82 1.33 3.91
C GLY A 27 -6.86 0.82 4.96
N ASN A 28 -7.27 -0.23 5.66
CA ASN A 28 -6.46 -0.92 6.65
C ASN A 28 -5.72 -2.11 6.00
N VAL A 29 -4.39 -2.03 5.92
CA VAL A 29 -3.54 -3.09 5.35
C VAL A 29 -3.74 -4.46 6.01
N VAL A 30 -4.14 -4.49 7.29
CA VAL A 30 -4.39 -5.72 8.05
C VAL A 30 -5.69 -6.39 7.63
N GLU A 31 -6.73 -5.60 7.33
CA GLU A 31 -8.03 -6.09 6.84
C GLU A 31 -7.93 -6.53 5.37
N GLY A 32 -7.11 -5.82 4.60
CA GLY A 32 -6.76 -6.16 3.23
C GLY A 32 -6.64 -4.93 2.35
N LEU A 33 -5.78 -5.04 1.35
CA LEU A 33 -5.65 -4.00 0.33
C LEU A 33 -6.66 -4.28 -0.80
N PRO A 34 -7.43 -3.26 -1.28
CA PRO A 34 -8.44 -3.41 -2.32
C PRO A 34 -7.83 -3.44 -3.73
N TYR A 35 -6.76 -4.23 -3.88
CA TYR A 35 -6.03 -4.39 -5.13
C TYR A 35 -6.02 -5.86 -5.54
N GLU A 36 -5.96 -6.13 -6.83
CA GLU A 36 -5.83 -7.48 -7.35
C GLU A 36 -4.41 -8.03 -7.12
N ASP A 37 -4.27 -9.35 -7.19
CA ASP A 37 -2.95 -9.98 -7.13
C ASP A 37 -2.08 -9.50 -8.29
N ASN A 38 -0.76 -9.36 -8.06
CA ASN A 38 0.19 -8.96 -9.10
C ASN A 38 -0.14 -7.60 -9.78
N THR A 39 -0.61 -6.62 -9.01
CA THR A 39 -0.97 -5.29 -9.54
C THR A 39 0.24 -4.36 -9.69
N PHE A 40 1.15 -4.34 -8.72
CA PHE A 40 2.22 -3.35 -8.61
C PHE A 40 3.59 -3.93 -8.96
N ASP A 41 4.39 -3.15 -9.68
CA ASP A 41 5.79 -3.47 -9.96
C ASP A 41 6.70 -3.15 -8.75
N PHE A 42 6.29 -2.19 -7.92
CA PHE A 42 7.01 -1.73 -6.74
C PHE A 42 6.03 -1.33 -5.64
N ILE A 43 6.32 -1.74 -4.41
CA ILE A 43 5.65 -1.27 -3.21
C ILE A 43 6.68 -0.60 -2.31
N HIS A 44 6.25 0.42 -1.59
CA HIS A 44 7.06 1.09 -0.59
C HIS A 44 6.26 1.18 0.71
N MET A 45 6.76 0.59 1.78
CA MET A 45 6.14 0.61 3.11
C MET A 45 7.10 1.18 4.14
N TRP A 46 7.17 2.50 4.23
CA TRP A 46 8.06 3.14 5.20
C TRP A 46 7.45 3.07 6.61
N LEU A 47 8.17 2.44 7.54
CA LEU A 47 7.87 2.36 8.99
C LEU A 47 6.56 1.63 9.34
N LEU A 48 5.84 1.05 8.39
CA LEU A 48 4.57 0.38 8.63
C LEU A 48 4.65 -0.68 9.74
N ALA A 49 5.77 -1.42 9.82
CA ALA A 49 5.98 -2.42 10.87
C ALA A 49 5.98 -1.85 12.29
N LEU A 50 6.32 -0.56 12.47
CA LEU A 50 6.26 0.13 13.76
C LEU A 50 4.83 0.49 14.18
N SER A 51 3.94 0.71 13.21
CA SER A 51 2.52 1.03 13.43
C SER A 51 1.65 -0.21 13.64
N LEU A 52 2.18 -1.41 13.38
CA LEU A 52 1.46 -2.68 13.48
C LEU A 52 1.78 -3.42 14.78
N ARG A 53 0.78 -4.12 15.32
CA ARG A 53 1.01 -5.10 16.40
C ARG A 53 1.88 -6.22 15.85
N GLU A 54 2.67 -6.86 16.72
CA GLU A 54 3.62 -7.91 16.32
C GLU A 54 2.96 -9.03 15.50
N LYS A 55 1.76 -9.46 15.91
CA LYS A 55 0.95 -10.48 15.21
C LYS A 55 0.44 -10.05 13.83
N GLU A 56 0.38 -8.74 13.55
CA GLU A 56 -0.16 -8.19 12.30
C GLU A 56 0.91 -7.98 11.23
N ARG A 57 2.17 -7.80 11.64
CA ARG A 57 3.31 -7.62 10.73
C ARG A 57 3.39 -8.70 9.63
N PRO A 58 3.34 -10.02 9.93
CA PRO A 58 3.39 -11.03 8.89
C PRO A 58 2.15 -10.99 7.97
N LEU A 59 0.98 -10.60 8.50
CA LEU A 59 -0.23 -10.45 7.69
C LEU A 59 -0.10 -9.29 6.71
N ALA A 60 0.38 -8.13 7.16
CA ALA A 60 0.60 -6.96 6.32
C ALA A 60 1.62 -7.25 5.20
N ILE A 61 2.75 -7.90 5.52
CA ILE A 61 3.74 -8.33 4.51
C ILE A 61 3.08 -9.28 3.50
N LYS A 62 2.31 -10.27 3.95
CA LYS A 62 1.61 -11.20 3.05
C LYS A 62 0.64 -10.47 2.12
N LYS A 63 -0.10 -9.48 2.61
CA LYS A 63 -1.04 -8.68 1.82
C LYS A 63 -0.34 -7.78 0.81
N ALA A 64 0.81 -7.21 1.18
CA ALA A 64 1.65 -6.42 0.27
C ALA A 64 2.27 -7.31 -0.81
N VAL A 65 2.91 -8.42 -0.45
CA VAL A 65 3.53 -9.37 -1.41
C VAL A 65 2.52 -9.90 -2.42
N ARG A 66 1.29 -10.21 -1.99
CA ARG A 66 0.21 -10.67 -2.90
C ARG A 66 -0.01 -9.72 -4.08
N VAL A 67 0.05 -8.40 -3.84
CA VAL A 67 -0.26 -7.40 -4.85
C VAL A 67 0.98 -6.97 -5.65
N ILE A 68 2.17 -7.52 -5.35
CA ILE A 68 3.40 -7.32 -6.14
C ILE A 68 3.44 -8.34 -7.27
N LYS A 69 3.81 -7.90 -8.48
CA LYS A 69 4.03 -8.80 -9.62
C LYS A 69 5.21 -9.75 -9.40
N PRO A 70 5.25 -10.91 -10.08
CA PRO A 70 6.45 -11.75 -10.05
C PRO A 70 7.67 -10.96 -10.54
N GLY A 71 8.73 -10.92 -9.72
CA GLY A 71 9.94 -10.13 -9.99
C GLY A 71 9.86 -8.65 -9.59
N GLY A 72 8.73 -8.20 -9.01
CA GLY A 72 8.61 -6.87 -8.42
C GLY A 72 9.32 -6.75 -7.07
N CYS A 73 9.33 -5.53 -6.52
CA CYS A 73 10.07 -5.20 -5.30
C CYS A 73 9.15 -4.62 -4.21
N LEU A 74 9.48 -4.89 -2.94
CA LEU A 74 8.77 -4.48 -1.72
C LEU A 74 9.61 -3.53 -0.88
#